data_AF-A0A7S0Q711-F1
#
_entry.id   AF-A0A7S0Q711-F1
#
_cell.length_a   1.000
_cell.length_b   1.000
_cell.length_c   1.000
_cell.angle_alpha   90.00
_cell.angle_beta   90.00
_cell.angle_gamma   90.00
#
_symmetry.space_group_name_H-M   'P 1'
#
loop_
_entity.id
_entity.type
_entity.pdbx_description
1 polymer ?
#
loop_
_entity_poly.entity_id
_entity_poly.type
_entity_poly.pdbx_seq_one_letter_code
_entity_poly.pdbx_strand_id
1 'polypeptide(L)'
;SNLPTFQQFHTLLTAATLVVLLAALRAPLIRRVVNGSVSEALREFGVELNQSYSLLDLGWLSSRAGGMDYIMSGTFWIFVVIGPVARSVTLLVLLIVPLPLSWQRMLHQASRHVSVFYALEVMAVAVPLLNSTISGLANGLLTTSSLPQCIFLNKQYGVDFCLTIDVLPQSGYYLMCAAVVLSFITGFEGSLTHKFIHSSLYPYDKPPPTCNLKENESVRSIPFML
;
A
#
# COMPACT_ATOMS: atom_id res chain seq x y z
N SER A 1 -12.92 2.09 -36.02
CA SER A 1 -11.50 2.09 -36.46
C SER A 1 -10.50 2.57 -35.41
N ASN A 2 -10.89 2.97 -34.18
CA ASN A 2 -9.94 3.44 -33.14
C ASN A 2 -9.61 2.41 -32.03
N LEU A 3 -10.09 1.17 -32.13
CA LEU A 3 -9.87 0.15 -31.08
C LEU A 3 -8.38 -0.13 -30.74
N PRO A 4 -7.44 -0.22 -31.71
CA PRO A 4 -6.06 -0.59 -31.38
C PRO A 4 -5.30 0.51 -30.63
N THR A 5 -5.60 1.78 -30.88
CA THR A 5 -4.95 2.91 -30.18
C THR A 5 -5.42 3.02 -28.72
N PHE A 6 -6.70 2.74 -28.45
CA PHE A 6 -7.21 2.71 -27.07
C PHE A 6 -6.64 1.55 -26.25
N GLN A 7 -6.53 0.35 -26.84
CA GLN A 7 -5.91 -0.78 -26.15
C GLN A 7 -4.43 -0.51 -25.84
N GLN A 8 -3.68 0.03 -26.80
CA GLN A 8 -2.27 0.42 -26.59
C GLN A 8 -2.11 1.43 -25.46
N PHE A 9 -2.98 2.44 -25.38
CA PHE A 9 -2.99 3.40 -24.27
C PHE A 9 -3.16 2.72 -22.91
N HIS A 10 -4.16 1.86 -22.75
CA HIS A 10 -4.41 1.14 -21.50
C HIS A 10 -3.27 0.17 -21.13
N THR A 11 -2.65 -0.46 -22.12
CA THR A 11 -1.48 -1.33 -21.93
C THR A 11 -0.29 -0.54 -21.43
N LEU A 12 0.06 0.58 -22.08
CA LEU A 12 1.17 1.43 -21.66
C LEU A 12 0.95 2.00 -20.26
N LEU A 13 -0.27 2.45 -19.97
CA LEU A 13 -0.61 2.99 -18.67
C LEU A 13 -0.49 1.93 -17.56
N THR A 14 -0.99 0.72 -17.80
CA THR A 14 -0.89 -0.40 -16.83
C THR A 14 0.55 -0.87 -16.65
N ALA A 15 1.33 -0.91 -17.73
CA ALA A 15 2.76 -1.21 -17.68
C ALA A 15 3.52 -0.15 -16.86
N ALA A 16 3.21 1.15 -17.06
CA ALA A 16 3.78 2.23 -16.27
C ALA A 16 3.40 2.10 -14.79
N THR A 17 2.14 1.78 -14.46
CA THR A 17 1.72 1.51 -13.08
C THR A 17 2.55 0.40 -12.45
N LEU A 18 2.76 -0.73 -13.16
CA LEU A 18 3.56 -1.84 -12.66
C LEU A 18 5.03 -1.43 -12.44
N VAL A 19 5.65 -0.70 -13.38
CA VAL A 19 7.04 -0.25 -13.25
C VAL A 19 7.20 0.70 -12.05
N VAL A 20 6.31 1.68 -11.91
CA VAL A 20 6.36 2.64 -10.79
C VAL A 20 6.10 1.92 -9.46
N LEU A 21 5.18 0.96 -9.42
CA LEU A 21 4.92 0.14 -8.24
C LEU A 21 6.16 -0.68 -7.84
N LEU A 22 6.80 -1.37 -8.78
CA LEU A 22 8.01 -2.15 -8.50
C LEU A 22 9.17 -1.27 -8.04
N ALA A 23 9.31 -0.08 -8.63
CA ALA A 23 10.28 0.91 -8.19
C ALA A 23 9.98 1.40 -6.77
N ALA A 24 8.71 1.70 -6.45
CA ALA A 24 8.29 2.12 -5.11
C ALA A 24 8.54 1.03 -4.05
N LEU A 25 8.34 -0.25 -4.39
CA LEU A 25 8.59 -1.37 -3.48
C LEU A 25 10.07 -1.50 -3.10
N ARG A 26 10.97 -1.25 -4.04
CA ARG A 26 12.43 -1.38 -3.88
C ARG A 26 13.07 -0.12 -3.30
N ALA A 27 12.55 1.06 -3.63
CA ALA A 27 13.14 2.31 -3.22
C ALA A 27 13.00 2.52 -1.69
N PRO A 28 13.96 3.20 -1.04
CA PRO A 28 13.83 3.59 0.35
C PRO A 28 12.57 4.42 0.55
N LEU A 29 11.66 3.93 1.40
CA LEU A 29 10.38 4.58 1.68
C LEU A 29 10.55 5.61 2.80
N ILE A 30 11.17 5.17 3.88
CA ILE A 30 11.39 5.96 5.08
C ILE A 30 12.85 5.88 5.52
N ARG A 31 13.33 6.94 6.15
CA ARG A 31 14.60 6.96 6.86
C ARG A 31 14.30 7.20 8.34
N ARG A 32 14.69 6.24 9.17
CA ARG A 32 14.72 6.39 10.61
C ARG A 32 15.96 7.18 10.98
N VAL A 33 15.76 8.31 11.64
CA VAL A 33 16.82 9.13 12.21
C VAL A 33 16.67 9.07 13.72
N VAL A 34 17.72 8.63 14.40
CA VAL A 34 17.74 8.55 15.86
C VAL A 34 18.76 9.56 16.34
N ASN A 35 18.30 10.56 17.09
CA ASN A 35 19.11 11.64 17.64
C ASN A 35 18.94 11.71 19.17
N GLY A 36 19.83 12.43 19.85
CA GLY A 36 19.85 12.56 21.31
C GLY A 36 21.16 12.07 21.92
N SER A 37 21.36 12.40 23.19
CA SER A 37 22.62 12.13 23.88
C SER A 37 22.96 10.64 24.01
N VAL A 38 21.95 9.77 24.14
CA VAL A 38 22.14 8.31 24.12
C VAL A 38 22.54 7.82 22.73
N SER A 39 21.92 8.37 21.68
CA SER A 39 22.23 7.97 20.31
C SER A 39 23.66 8.36 19.91
N GLU A 40 24.16 9.50 20.41
CA GLU A 40 25.51 9.97 20.13
C GLU A 40 26.55 9.11 20.86
N ALA A 41 26.29 8.78 22.13
CA ALA A 41 27.13 7.82 22.86
C ALA A 41 27.21 6.46 22.16
N LEU A 42 26.10 5.93 21.65
CA LEU A 42 26.08 4.67 20.90
C LEU A 42 26.85 4.76 19.57
N ARG A 43 26.82 5.92 18.90
CA ARG A 43 27.60 6.15 17.67
C ARG A 43 29.11 6.14 17.95
N GLU A 44 29.57 6.65 19.10
CA GLU A 44 30.99 6.54 19.50
C GLU A 44 31.44 5.08 19.65
N PHE A 45 30.55 4.18 20.07
CA PHE A 45 30.80 2.73 20.11
C PHE A 45 30.62 2.04 18.75
N GLY A 46 30.42 2.80 17.66
CA GLY A 46 30.27 2.29 16.30
C GLY A 46 28.87 1.76 15.97
N VAL A 47 27.85 2.08 16.76
CA VAL A 47 26.46 1.63 16.51
C VAL A 47 25.73 2.63 15.62
N GLU A 48 25.50 2.26 14.36
CA GLU A 48 24.68 3.05 13.43
C GLU A 48 23.18 2.80 13.65
N LEU A 49 22.52 3.77 14.29
CA LEU A 49 21.08 3.73 14.57
C LEU A 49 20.23 4.24 13.40
N ASN A 50 20.81 5.07 12.54
CA ASN A 50 20.15 5.63 11.37
C ASN A 50 20.05 4.58 10.28
N GLN A 51 18.84 4.28 9.82
CA GLN A 51 18.62 3.28 8.79
C GLN A 51 17.51 3.70 7.84
N SER A 52 17.64 3.28 6.59
CA SER A 52 16.63 3.47 5.56
C SER A 52 15.93 2.15 5.28
N TYR A 53 14.62 2.20 5.11
CA TYR A 53 13.78 1.02 4.92
C TYR A 53 12.93 1.19 3.67
N SER A 54 13.01 0.23 2.76
CA SER A 54 12.06 0.06 1.66
C SER A 54 10.78 -0.63 2.13
N LEU A 55 9.75 -0.70 1.28
CA LEU A 55 8.53 -1.47 1.60
C LEU A 55 8.84 -2.95 1.82
N LEU A 56 9.78 -3.51 1.06
CA LEU A 56 10.20 -4.91 1.24
C LEU A 56 10.91 -5.12 2.58
N ASP A 57 11.75 -4.17 3.00
CA ASP A 57 12.42 -4.24 4.30
C ASP A 57 11.41 -4.18 5.44
N LEU A 58 10.40 -3.31 5.35
CA LEU A 58 9.31 -3.23 6.33
C LEU A 58 8.51 -4.55 6.41
N GLY A 59 8.28 -5.20 5.28
CA GLY A 59 7.68 -6.53 5.22
C GLY A 59 8.49 -7.58 5.96
N TRP A 60 9.83 -7.50 5.97
CA TRP A 60 10.66 -8.40 6.78
C TRP A 60 10.81 -7.98 8.23
N LEU A 61 11.02 -6.69 8.49
CA LEU A 61 11.17 -6.16 9.83
C LEU A 61 9.96 -6.44 10.70
N SER A 62 8.76 -6.39 10.12
CA SER A 62 7.52 -6.73 10.79
C SER A 62 7.46 -8.17 11.30
N SER A 63 8.32 -9.09 10.85
CA SER A 63 8.38 -10.47 11.35
C SER A 63 9.43 -10.70 12.44
N ARG A 64 10.36 -9.75 12.65
CA ARG A 64 11.56 -9.99 13.46
C ARG A 64 11.32 -10.13 14.96
N ALA A 65 10.22 -9.61 15.48
CA ALA A 65 9.86 -9.73 16.89
C ALA A 65 9.17 -11.07 17.24
N GLY A 66 8.76 -11.84 16.22
CA GLY A 66 8.24 -13.20 16.38
C GLY A 66 6.79 -13.29 16.91
N GLY A 67 6.28 -14.50 17.09
CA GLY A 67 4.91 -14.71 17.59
C GLY A 67 3.82 -14.24 16.62
N MET A 68 2.93 -13.35 17.07
CA MET A 68 1.85 -12.80 16.25
C MET A 68 2.34 -11.85 15.15
N ASP A 69 3.58 -11.39 15.25
CA ASP A 69 4.20 -10.50 14.28
C ASP A 69 4.40 -11.17 12.91
N TYR A 70 4.47 -12.51 12.86
CA TYR A 70 4.43 -13.27 11.60
C TYR A 70 3.11 -13.07 10.84
N ILE A 71 1.98 -12.95 11.55
CA ILE A 71 0.67 -12.71 10.92
C ILE A 71 0.64 -11.28 10.37
N MET A 72 1.15 -10.31 11.12
CA MET A 72 1.26 -8.92 10.67
C MET A 72 2.17 -8.78 9.44
N SER A 73 3.31 -9.48 9.43
CA SER A 73 4.18 -9.55 8.25
C SER A 73 3.47 -10.22 7.07
N GLY A 74 2.77 -11.32 7.30
CA GLY A 74 2.01 -12.02 6.26
C GLY A 74 0.94 -11.14 5.62
N THR A 75 0.14 -10.42 6.41
CA THR A 75 -0.88 -9.50 5.89
C THR A 75 -0.24 -8.32 5.16
N PHE A 76 0.88 -7.79 5.64
CA PHE A 76 1.63 -6.76 4.93
C PHE A 76 2.09 -7.25 3.55
N TRP A 77 2.71 -8.42 3.48
CA TRP A 77 3.16 -9.00 2.20
C TRP A 77 2.00 -9.23 1.24
N ILE A 78 0.88 -9.77 1.72
CA ILE A 78 -0.28 -10.06 0.88
C ILE A 78 -0.93 -8.77 0.36
N PHE A 79 -1.18 -7.80 1.23
CA PHE A 79 -2.00 -6.63 0.89
C PHE A 79 -1.22 -5.44 0.33
N VAL A 80 0.06 -5.30 0.70
CA VAL A 80 0.89 -4.15 0.27
C VAL A 80 1.83 -4.52 -0.87
N VAL A 81 2.28 -5.78 -0.95
CA VAL A 81 3.27 -6.20 -1.94
C VAL A 81 2.66 -7.08 -3.03
N ILE A 82 2.16 -8.27 -2.66
CA ILE A 82 1.70 -9.29 -3.59
C ILE A 82 0.41 -8.85 -4.30
N GLY A 83 -0.58 -8.35 -3.57
CA GLY A 83 -1.88 -7.95 -4.12
C GLY A 83 -1.77 -6.88 -5.21
N PRO A 84 -1.14 -5.72 -4.95
CA PRO A 84 -0.95 -4.67 -5.95
C PRO A 84 -0.18 -5.14 -7.20
N VAL A 85 0.86 -5.97 -7.01
CA VAL A 85 1.64 -6.53 -8.12
C VAL A 85 0.80 -7.53 -8.92
N ALA A 86 0.15 -8.48 -8.26
CA ALA A 86 -0.71 -9.47 -8.90
C ALA A 86 -1.85 -8.80 -9.68
N ARG A 87 -2.48 -7.76 -9.13
CA ARG A 87 -3.50 -6.97 -9.84
C ARG A 87 -2.94 -6.32 -11.11
N SER A 88 -1.80 -5.64 -11.00
CA SER A 88 -1.18 -4.96 -12.15
C SER A 88 -0.76 -5.96 -13.24
N VAL A 89 -0.20 -7.10 -12.84
CA VAL A 89 0.21 -8.17 -13.76
C VAL A 89 -1.00 -8.82 -14.44
N THR A 90 -2.05 -9.16 -13.69
CA THR A 90 -3.25 -9.79 -14.27
C THR A 90 -3.97 -8.88 -15.26
N LEU A 91 -4.05 -7.56 -14.98
CA LEU A 91 -4.57 -6.57 -15.94
C LEU A 91 -3.70 -6.49 -17.20
N LEU A 92 -2.38 -6.50 -17.05
CA LEU A 92 -1.46 -6.45 -18.18
C LEU A 92 -1.59 -7.71 -19.06
N VAL A 93 -1.71 -8.88 -18.43
CA VAL A 93 -1.95 -10.16 -19.13
C VAL A 93 -3.26 -10.11 -19.92
N LEU A 94 -4.35 -9.57 -19.34
CA LEU A 94 -5.63 -9.41 -20.04
C LEU A 94 -5.55 -8.48 -21.26
N LEU A 95 -4.64 -7.51 -21.24
CA LEU A 95 -4.47 -6.53 -22.33
C LEU A 95 -3.54 -7.00 -23.45
N ILE A 96 -2.54 -7.85 -23.14
CA ILE A 96 -1.50 -8.26 -24.08
C ILE A 96 -1.75 -9.67 -24.62
N VAL A 97 -2.16 -10.61 -23.77
CA VAL A 97 -2.20 -12.03 -24.13
C VAL A 97 -3.56 -12.38 -24.74
N PRO A 98 -3.61 -12.91 -25.97
CA PRO A 98 -4.85 -13.36 -26.59
C PRO A 98 -5.29 -14.70 -25.97
N LEU A 99 -5.87 -14.63 -24.77
CA LEU A 99 -6.44 -15.77 -24.07
C LEU A 99 -7.85 -16.10 -24.60
N PRO A 100 -8.30 -17.37 -24.52
CA PRO A 100 -9.70 -17.72 -24.75
C PRO A 100 -10.63 -17.00 -23.76
N LEU A 101 -11.83 -16.65 -24.21
CA LEU A 101 -12.77 -15.79 -23.47
C LEU A 101 -13.11 -16.30 -22.07
N SER A 102 -13.22 -17.63 -21.88
CA SER A 102 -13.47 -18.25 -20.57
C SER A 102 -12.38 -17.93 -19.56
N TRP A 103 -11.12 -18.04 -19.98
CA TRP A 103 -9.96 -17.73 -19.15
C TRP A 103 -9.81 -16.23 -18.91
N GLN A 104 -10.11 -15.38 -19.90
CA GLN A 104 -10.12 -13.93 -19.70
C GLN A 104 -11.13 -13.52 -18.62
N ARG A 105 -12.34 -14.10 -18.65
CA ARG A 105 -13.39 -13.84 -17.65
C ARG A 105 -13.00 -14.33 -16.27
N MET A 106 -12.46 -15.55 -16.16
CA MET A 106 -11.97 -16.09 -14.89
C MET A 106 -10.85 -15.23 -14.31
N LEU A 107 -9.86 -14.87 -15.12
CA LEU A 107 -8.74 -14.03 -14.70
C LEU A 107 -9.21 -12.63 -14.28
N HIS A 108 -10.15 -12.06 -15.02
CA HIS A 108 -10.76 -10.77 -14.68
C HIS A 108 -11.51 -10.82 -13.35
N GLN A 109 -12.32 -11.87 -13.10
CA GLN A 109 -13.01 -12.09 -11.82
C GLN A 109 -12.04 -12.29 -10.66
N ALA A 110 -11.00 -13.12 -10.84
CA ALA A 110 -9.97 -13.32 -9.82
C ALA A 110 -9.24 -12.00 -9.51
N SER A 111 -8.88 -11.25 -10.55
CA SER A 111 -8.21 -9.95 -10.42
C SER A 111 -9.08 -8.92 -9.68
N ARG A 112 -10.40 -8.95 -9.86
CA ARG A 112 -11.37 -8.13 -9.09
C ARG A 112 -11.37 -8.49 -7.61
N HIS A 113 -11.38 -9.77 -7.26
CA HIS A 113 -11.31 -10.19 -5.86
C HIS A 113 -10.02 -9.74 -5.18
N VAL A 114 -8.87 -9.84 -5.86
CA VAL A 114 -7.59 -9.34 -5.32
C VAL A 114 -7.64 -7.83 -5.09
N SER A 115 -8.36 -7.08 -5.93
CA SER A 115 -8.51 -5.64 -5.77
C SER A 115 -9.42 -5.21 -4.61
N VAL A 116 -10.06 -6.10 -3.86
CA VAL A 116 -10.75 -5.66 -2.61
C VAL A 116 -9.76 -5.51 -1.46
N PHE A 117 -8.59 -6.13 -1.57
CA PHE A 117 -7.69 -6.37 -0.45
C PHE A 117 -6.36 -5.62 -0.51
N TYR A 118 -6.15 -4.76 -1.50
CA TYR A 118 -4.92 -3.98 -1.54
C TYR A 118 -4.98 -2.82 -0.53
N ALA A 119 -3.84 -2.54 0.09
CA ALA A 119 -3.73 -1.52 1.15
C ALA A 119 -2.61 -0.51 0.83
N LEU A 120 -2.29 -0.32 -0.44
CA LEU A 120 -1.20 0.56 -0.87
C LEU A 120 -1.51 2.03 -0.51
N GLU A 121 -2.77 2.43 -0.65
CA GLU A 121 -3.29 3.73 -0.23
C GLU A 121 -3.23 3.93 1.28
N VAL A 122 -3.45 2.87 2.07
CA VAL A 122 -3.31 2.93 3.52
C VAL A 122 -1.85 3.20 3.89
N MET A 123 -0.89 2.59 3.19
CA MET A 123 0.53 2.86 3.40
C MET A 123 0.92 4.31 3.06
N ALA A 124 0.32 4.91 2.04
CA ALA A 124 0.54 6.32 1.71
C ALA A 124 0.11 7.28 2.82
N VAL A 125 -0.92 6.92 3.58
CA VAL A 125 -1.38 7.66 4.76
C VAL A 125 -0.60 7.27 6.02
N ALA A 126 -0.17 6.02 6.14
CA ALA A 126 0.54 5.52 7.32
C ALA A 126 1.89 6.22 7.53
N VAL A 127 2.66 6.49 6.46
CA VAL A 127 3.98 7.14 6.58
C VAL A 127 3.93 8.52 7.25
N PRO A 128 3.09 9.50 6.80
CA PRO A 128 3.00 10.79 7.48
C PRO A 128 2.43 10.66 8.90
N LEU A 129 1.51 9.72 9.13
CA LEU A 129 1.00 9.45 10.48
C LEU A 129 2.11 8.93 11.41
N LEU A 130 2.95 8.00 10.95
CA LEU A 130 4.10 7.49 11.70
C LEU A 130 5.06 8.61 12.05
N ASN A 131 5.35 9.53 11.11
CA ASN A 131 6.19 10.69 11.40
C ASN A 131 5.60 11.57 12.51
N SER A 132 4.29 11.86 12.46
CA SER A 132 3.65 12.69 13.50
C SER A 132 3.54 12.01 14.87
N THR A 133 3.35 10.69 14.90
CA THR A 133 3.04 9.93 16.13
C THR A 133 4.29 9.38 16.82
N ILE A 134 5.23 8.82 16.07
CA ILE A 134 6.46 8.24 16.62
C ILE A 134 7.35 9.33 17.21
N SER A 135 7.53 10.46 16.52
CA SER A 135 8.33 11.56 17.06
C SER A 135 7.74 12.09 18.37
N GLY A 136 6.40 12.20 18.46
CA GLY A 136 5.72 12.64 19.68
C GLY A 136 5.85 11.65 20.85
N LEU A 137 5.67 10.35 20.59
CA LEU A 137 5.76 9.31 21.61
C LEU A 137 7.20 9.07 22.08
N ALA A 138 8.16 9.04 21.15
CA ALA A 138 9.58 8.83 21.47
C ALA A 138 10.11 9.92 22.42
N ASN A 139 9.74 11.18 22.16
CA ASN A 139 10.12 12.32 23.00
C ASN A 139 9.48 12.26 24.40
N GLY A 140 8.31 11.62 24.55
CA GLY A 140 7.61 11.47 25.82
C GLY A 140 8.07 10.28 26.67
N LEU A 141 8.55 9.20 26.05
CA LEU A 141 8.91 7.95 26.75
C LEU A 141 10.30 8.00 27.40
N LEU A 142 11.27 8.66 26.76
CA LEU A 142 12.64 8.78 27.25
C LEU A 142 12.93 10.24 27.60
N THR A 143 12.44 10.62 28.77
CA THR A 143 12.72 11.93 29.36
C THR A 143 13.80 11.80 30.43
N THR A 144 14.38 12.92 30.85
CA THR A 144 15.29 12.95 32.00
C THR A 144 14.66 12.44 33.30
N SER A 145 13.32 12.41 33.37
CA SER A 145 12.57 11.84 34.49
C SER A 145 12.50 10.31 34.45
N SER A 146 12.42 9.69 33.26
CA SER A 146 12.37 8.23 33.12
C SER A 146 13.78 7.61 33.04
N LEU A 147 14.78 8.36 32.57
CA LEU A 147 16.18 7.95 32.52
C LEU A 147 17.11 9.03 33.10
N PRO A 148 17.36 9.04 34.42
CA PRO A 148 18.18 10.08 35.08
C PRO A 148 19.61 10.19 34.53
N GLN A 149 20.14 9.09 33.99
CA GLN A 149 21.47 9.02 33.36
C GLN A 149 21.58 9.95 32.15
N CYS A 150 20.47 10.33 31.51
CA CYS A 150 20.47 11.29 30.43
C CYS A 150 20.89 12.69 30.85
N ILE A 151 20.79 13.07 32.13
CA ILE A 151 21.29 14.37 32.61
C ILE A 151 22.82 14.45 32.42
N PHE A 152 23.53 13.36 32.68
CA PHE A 152 24.98 13.31 32.51
C PHE A 152 25.36 13.31 31.02
N LEU A 153 24.70 12.46 30.22
CA LEU A 153 24.94 12.37 28.78
C LEU A 153 24.59 13.69 28.05
N ASN A 154 23.51 14.37 28.43
CA ASN A 154 23.14 15.67 27.88
C ASN A 154 24.24 16.71 28.12
N LYS A 155 24.85 16.71 29.32
CA LYS A 155 25.99 17.60 29.62
C LYS A 155 27.25 17.25 28.84
N GLN A 156 27.51 15.96 28.63
CA GLN A 156 28.68 15.49 27.89
C GLN A 156 28.60 15.81 26.39
N TYR A 157 27.43 15.62 25.78
CA TYR A 157 27.23 15.78 24.34
C TYR A 157 26.57 17.11 23.94
N GLY A 158 26.15 17.93 24.90
CA GLY A 158 25.54 19.24 24.64
C GLY A 158 24.16 19.18 23.96
N VAL A 159 23.40 18.11 24.18
CA VAL A 159 22.07 17.89 23.57
C VAL A 159 21.01 17.84 24.67
N ASP A 160 19.90 18.57 24.49
CA ASP A 160 18.84 18.68 25.51
C ASP A 160 17.92 17.45 25.60
N PHE A 161 17.92 16.60 24.58
CA PHE A 161 17.04 15.44 24.48
C PHE A 161 17.80 14.12 24.67
N CYS A 162 17.19 13.21 25.42
CA CYS A 162 17.75 11.91 25.75
C CYS A 162 17.76 10.96 24.54
N LEU A 163 16.60 10.79 23.91
CA LEU A 163 16.42 10.07 22.66
C LEU A 163 15.23 10.65 21.89
N THR A 164 15.40 10.83 20.60
CA THR A 164 14.37 11.28 19.66
C THR A 164 14.44 10.37 18.43
N ILE A 165 13.29 9.94 17.93
CA ILE A 165 13.20 9.08 16.75
C ILE A 165 12.33 9.80 15.74
N ASP A 166 12.93 10.20 14.64
CA ASP A 166 12.26 10.84 13.52
C ASP A 166 12.17 9.90 12.33
N VAL A 167 11.06 10.00 11.60
CA VAL A 167 10.78 9.18 10.42
C VAL A 167 10.62 10.08 9.20
N LEU A 168 11.69 10.24 8.45
CA LEU A 168 11.69 11.13 7.29
C LEU A 168 11.27 10.38 6.02
N PRO A 169 10.33 10.91 5.22
CA PRO A 169 9.99 10.32 3.93
C PRO A 169 11.19 10.41 2.98
N GLN A 170 11.35 9.38 2.13
CA GLN A 170 12.41 9.28 1.12
C GLN A 170 11.81 9.21 -0.29
N SER A 171 12.66 9.09 -1.31
CA SER A 171 12.22 9.04 -2.71
C SER A 171 11.17 7.94 -2.99
N GLY A 172 11.26 6.80 -2.31
CA GLY A 172 10.29 5.71 -2.41
C GLY A 172 8.89 6.10 -1.94
N TYR A 173 8.75 7.03 -1.00
CA TYR A 173 7.44 7.54 -0.55
C TYR A 173 6.71 8.24 -1.70
N TYR A 174 7.40 9.12 -2.42
CA TYR A 174 6.81 9.83 -3.57
C TYR A 174 6.49 8.89 -4.73
N LEU A 175 7.35 7.88 -4.97
CA LEU A 175 7.08 6.83 -5.96
C LEU A 175 5.85 5.99 -5.56
N MET A 176 5.68 5.68 -4.28
CA MET A 176 4.50 4.99 -3.78
C MET A 176 3.24 5.84 -3.96
N CYS A 177 3.28 7.14 -3.64
CA CYS A 177 2.17 8.05 -3.91
C CYS A 177 1.81 8.09 -5.41
N ALA A 178 2.81 8.15 -6.29
CA ALA A 178 2.59 8.08 -7.73
C ALA A 178 1.97 6.73 -8.15
N ALA A 179 2.43 5.60 -7.58
CA ALA A 179 1.86 4.28 -7.81
C ALA A 179 0.39 4.20 -7.36
N VAL A 180 0.03 4.79 -6.22
CA VAL A 180 -1.34 4.89 -5.72
C VAL A 180 -2.22 5.67 -6.71
N VAL A 181 -1.78 6.85 -7.15
CA VAL A 181 -2.51 7.68 -8.12
C VAL A 181 -2.71 6.93 -9.43
N LEU A 182 -1.67 6.30 -9.97
CA LEU A 182 -1.77 5.49 -11.19
C LEU A 182 -2.72 4.30 -10.99
N SER A 183 -2.70 3.67 -9.81
CA SER A 183 -3.61 2.58 -9.47
C SER A 183 -5.07 3.01 -9.40
N PHE A 184 -5.39 4.25 -9.01
CA PHE A 184 -6.76 4.77 -9.13
C PHE A 184 -7.23 4.86 -10.60
N ILE A 185 -6.32 5.11 -11.54
CA ILE A 185 -6.63 5.25 -12.96
C ILE A 185 -6.69 3.88 -13.67
N THR A 186 -5.86 2.91 -13.26
CA THR A 186 -5.74 1.60 -13.93
C THR A 186 -6.24 0.41 -13.13
N GLY A 187 -6.02 0.39 -11.83
CA GLY A 187 -6.10 -0.80 -10.98
C GLY A 187 -7.38 -0.93 -10.16
N PHE A 188 -7.94 0.19 -9.69
CA PHE A 188 -9.14 0.21 -8.83
C PHE A 188 -10.35 -0.40 -9.55
N GLU A 189 -11.25 -1.06 -8.80
CA GLU A 189 -12.57 -1.39 -9.33
C GLU A 189 -13.27 -0.09 -9.78
N GLY A 190 -13.72 -0.06 -11.04
CA GLY A 190 -14.33 1.14 -11.62
C GLY A 190 -13.35 2.16 -12.20
N SER A 191 -12.03 1.89 -12.14
CA SER A 191 -11.01 2.65 -12.86
C SER A 191 -11.21 2.60 -14.39
N LEU A 192 -10.57 3.49 -15.12
CA LEU A 192 -10.76 3.62 -16.58
C LEU A 192 -10.37 2.32 -17.30
N THR A 193 -9.22 1.75 -16.96
CA THR A 193 -8.73 0.53 -17.58
C THR A 193 -9.58 -0.68 -17.22
N HIS A 194 -10.03 -0.76 -15.97
CA HIS A 194 -10.96 -1.81 -15.56
C HIS A 194 -12.29 -1.74 -16.32
N LYS A 195 -12.88 -0.54 -16.45
CA LYS A 195 -14.13 -0.33 -17.22
C LYS A 195 -13.97 -0.71 -18.68
N PHE A 196 -12.83 -0.37 -19.28
CA PHE A 196 -12.49 -0.77 -20.65
C PHE A 196 -12.51 -2.30 -20.79
N ILE A 197 -11.71 -3.01 -19.99
CA ILE A 197 -11.62 -4.48 -20.02
C ILE A 197 -12.98 -5.13 -19.73
N HIS A 198 -13.71 -4.64 -18.73
CA HIS A 198 -15.04 -5.15 -18.41
C HIS A 198 -15.99 -5.01 -19.60
N SER A 199 -16.00 -3.85 -20.25
CA SER A 199 -16.87 -3.60 -21.40
C SER A 199 -16.53 -4.46 -22.62
N SER A 200 -15.26 -4.85 -22.76
CA SER A 200 -14.80 -5.76 -23.81
C SER A 200 -15.19 -7.22 -23.52
N LEU A 201 -15.14 -7.65 -22.26
CA LEU A 201 -15.43 -9.03 -21.85
C LEU A 201 -16.93 -9.32 -21.66
N TYR A 202 -17.69 -8.29 -21.25
CA TYR A 202 -19.12 -8.34 -20.93
C TYR A 202 -19.87 -7.21 -21.66
N PRO A 203 -20.04 -7.30 -22.99
CA PRO A 203 -20.67 -6.26 -23.79
C PRO A 203 -22.16 -6.06 -23.48
N TYR A 204 -22.82 -7.09 -22.92
CA TYR A 204 -24.25 -7.07 -22.59
C TYR A 204 -24.56 -6.39 -21.23
N ASP A 205 -23.53 -6.00 -20.45
CA ASP A 205 -23.68 -5.36 -19.14
C ASP A 205 -23.74 -3.80 -19.20
N LYS A 206 -24.40 -3.20 -20.21
CA LYS A 206 -24.55 -1.74 -20.34
C LYS A 206 -26.03 -1.32 -20.46
N PRO A 207 -26.60 -0.38 -19.65
CA PRO A 207 -26.15 0.25 -18.40
C PRO A 207 -26.75 -0.51 -17.17
N PRO A 208 -26.65 -0.05 -15.89
CA PRO A 208 -27.13 -0.87 -14.77
C PRO A 208 -28.63 -1.11 -14.94
N PRO A 209 -29.19 -2.24 -14.45
CA PRO A 209 -30.64 -2.33 -14.30
C PRO A 209 -31.03 -1.11 -13.48
N THR A 210 -31.68 -0.14 -14.13
CA THR A 210 -32.40 0.91 -13.44
C THR A 210 -33.27 0.15 -12.45
N CYS A 211 -33.09 0.39 -11.14
CA CYS A 211 -34.05 -0.06 -10.16
C CYS A 211 -35.37 0.62 -10.51
N ASN A 212 -36.13 0.04 -11.44
CA ASN A 212 -37.56 0.23 -11.50
C ASN A 212 -38.08 -0.42 -10.23
N LEU A 213 -38.16 0.37 -9.17
CA LEU A 213 -38.85 0.07 -7.92
C LEU A 213 -40.37 -0.11 -8.13
N LYS A 214 -40.80 -0.60 -9.30
CA LYS A 214 -42.21 -0.78 -9.67
C LYS A 214 -42.58 -2.21 -10.04
N GLU A 215 -41.65 -3.16 -10.06
CA GLU A 215 -41.96 -4.55 -10.43
C GLU A 215 -42.02 -5.54 -9.26
N ASN A 216 -41.79 -5.11 -8.02
CA ASN A 216 -41.79 -6.01 -6.85
C ASN A 216 -43.06 -5.95 -5.97
N GLU A 217 -44.14 -5.31 -6.40
CA GLU A 217 -45.43 -5.39 -5.68
C GLU A 217 -46.26 -6.64 -6.01
N SER A 218 -45.92 -7.42 -7.05
CA SER A 218 -46.68 -8.63 -7.41
C SER A 218 -46.14 -9.93 -6.82
N VAL A 219 -45.01 -9.91 -6.10
CA VAL A 219 -44.37 -11.10 -5.52
C VAL A 219 -44.15 -10.95 -4.01
N ARG A 220 -45.18 -10.50 -3.28
CA ARG A 220 -45.25 -10.65 -1.82
C ARG A 220 -46.65 -11.08 -1.39
N SER A 221 -46.98 -12.32 -1.71
CA SER A 221 -48.00 -13.07 -0.98
C SER A 221 -47.54 -14.53 -0.87
N ILE A 222 -46.51 -14.76 -0.06
CA ILE A 222 -46.27 -16.07 0.53
C ILE A 222 -46.68 -15.95 2.00
N PRO A 223 -47.77 -16.58 2.43
CA PRO A 223 -48.20 -16.51 3.82
C PRO A 223 -47.25 -17.35 4.68
N PHE A 224 -46.64 -16.71 5.67
CA PHE A 224 -46.02 -17.42 6.79
C PHE A 224 -47.16 -17.98 7.67
N MET A 225 -47.38 -19.29 7.63
CA MET A 225 -48.08 -20.00 8.70
C MET A 225 -47.04 -20.38 9.77
N LEU A 226 -47.28 -19.89 10.98
CA LEU A 226 -46.79 -20.45 12.24
C LEU A 226 -47.50 -21.78 12.52
#